data_AF-A0A972Y7K1-F1
#
_entry.id   AF-A0A972Y7K1-F1
#
_cell.length_a   1.000
_cell.length_b   1.000
_cell.length_c   1.000
_cell.angle_alpha   90.00
_cell.angle_beta   90.00
_cell.angle_gamma   90.00
#
_symmetry.space_group_name_H-M   'P 1'
#
loop_
_entity.id
_entity.type
_entity.pdbx_description
1 polymer ?
#
loop_
_entity_poly.entity_id
_entity_poly.type
_entity_poly.pdbx_seq_one_letter_code
_entity_poly.pdbx_strand_id
1 'polypeptide(L)'
;MYKKLLQLSLAVFGALLMKAQTTSSFQPIKKITTQNTEVKSKIISQEETRPQLKPLQVADIFDLNLSAKESYRNVKTGLVYQEQFQSEGAGFIKLYIENFDLKPGDYMEVYNPNTGDVFIYSEKGKVVGTKENPYMISEFWTGTIMGDHIIVSLFSKNANKSGHYGFDITQVSYGYSVEMIERIATRSPDDNTIFSICGADDKEAIVCYDGTEMYRKGEAVCRLLINGGGLCTGWLLGCEGNVMTNNHCIGTAAAANNTDFMFNYRYTTCGGTVDATSDIVATSSTFEYTDAGDDFTIVQLPVNPTATYGYLSLASVGASVGERIYIPQHPGGRRKEIAVVTDTDPDAGGFAQVANAGGTIGYNCDTEGGSSGSPVLRYNDNLVISIHCHGGCPNSSFGTSTEMIATLTA
;
A
#
# COMPACT_ATOMS: atom_id res chain seq x y z
N MET A 1 11.14 -45.73 21.29
CA MET A 1 12.23 -45.75 22.30
C MET A 1 13.57 -45.96 21.61
N TYR A 2 14.64 -45.34 22.10
CA TYR A 2 16.07 -45.74 22.06
C TYR A 2 16.69 -46.45 20.83
N LYS A 3 17.71 -45.76 20.24
CA LYS A 3 19.11 -46.21 19.99
C LYS A 3 19.32 -47.66 19.49
N LYS A 4 19.94 -47.95 18.33
CA LYS A 4 21.28 -47.60 17.76
C LYS A 4 21.23 -47.83 16.21
N LEU A 5 22.21 -47.73 15.31
CA LEU A 5 23.67 -47.41 15.15
C LEU A 5 23.81 -47.10 13.60
N LEU A 6 24.54 -46.11 13.03
CA LEU A 6 26.00 -45.96 12.81
C LEU A 6 26.71 -47.28 12.39
N GLN A 7 27.61 -47.39 11.39
CA GLN A 7 28.37 -46.48 10.51
C GLN A 7 28.94 -47.36 9.33
N LEU A 8 29.80 -47.03 8.34
CA LEU A 8 30.67 -45.89 7.94
C LEU A 8 31.09 -46.07 6.45
N SER A 9 31.10 -45.02 5.60
CA SER A 9 31.98 -44.95 4.41
C SER A 9 32.11 -43.51 3.86
N LEU A 10 33.32 -43.04 3.56
CA LEU A 10 33.58 -41.66 3.11
C LEU A 10 34.77 -41.60 2.11
N ALA A 11 34.69 -40.71 1.10
CA ALA A 11 35.73 -40.41 0.09
C ALA A 11 36.09 -41.60 -0.86
N VAL A 12 36.78 -41.45 -2.00
CA VAL A 12 37.72 -40.41 -2.51
C VAL A 12 37.48 -40.16 -4.03
N PHE A 13 38.14 -39.13 -4.60
CA PHE A 13 38.14 -38.63 -5.99
C PHE A 13 36.99 -37.70 -6.39
N GLY A 14 37.21 -36.68 -7.23
CA GLY A 14 38.48 -36.18 -7.80
C GLY A 14 38.25 -35.05 -8.80
N ALA A 15 38.95 -33.92 -8.66
CA ALA A 15 38.57 -32.66 -9.32
C ALA A 15 38.96 -32.53 -10.80
N LEU A 16 38.10 -31.88 -11.60
CA LEU A 16 38.48 -31.04 -12.74
C LEU A 16 37.38 -29.97 -12.96
N LEU A 17 37.55 -28.71 -12.55
CA LEU A 17 38.23 -27.61 -13.26
C LEU A 17 37.57 -27.21 -14.61
N MET A 18 36.68 -26.22 -14.59
CA MET A 18 36.54 -25.26 -15.69
C MET A 18 36.15 -23.88 -15.13
N LYS A 19 36.61 -22.80 -15.77
CA LYS A 19 36.43 -21.42 -15.32
C LYS A 19 35.19 -20.78 -15.94
N ALA A 20 34.41 -20.06 -15.13
CA ALA A 20 33.56 -18.97 -15.60
C ALA A 20 33.78 -17.76 -14.68
N GLN A 21 34.40 -16.69 -15.20
CA GLN A 21 34.48 -15.40 -14.51
C GLN A 21 33.45 -14.46 -15.13
N THR A 22 32.35 -14.24 -14.43
CA THR A 22 31.36 -13.20 -14.76
C THR A 22 31.21 -12.28 -13.56
N THR A 23 31.67 -11.04 -13.69
CA THR A 23 31.70 -10.05 -12.61
C THR A 23 30.34 -9.39 -12.42
N SER A 24 29.44 -10.02 -11.67
CA SER A 24 28.23 -9.38 -11.14
C SER A 24 28.56 -8.63 -9.86
N SER A 25 28.90 -7.34 -9.95
CA SER A 25 29.17 -6.48 -8.79
C SER A 25 27.88 -6.04 -8.08
N PHE A 26 27.13 -7.01 -7.56
CA PHE A 26 26.07 -6.74 -6.59
C PHE A 26 26.70 -6.11 -5.34
N GLN A 27 26.49 -4.81 -5.15
CA GLN A 27 26.65 -4.17 -3.86
C GLN A 27 25.48 -4.63 -2.98
N PRO A 28 25.68 -5.44 -1.92
CA PRO A 28 24.61 -5.68 -0.97
C PRO A 28 24.27 -4.35 -0.28
N ILE A 29 22.99 -3.97 -0.30
CA ILE A 29 22.52 -2.79 0.43
C ILE A 29 22.96 -2.94 1.89
N LYS A 30 23.68 -1.94 2.40
CA LYS A 30 24.18 -1.97 3.78
C LYS A 30 22.99 -2.11 4.72
N LYS A 31 23.07 -3.10 5.62
CA LYS A 31 22.10 -3.35 6.69
C LYS A 31 21.74 -2.04 7.38
N ILE A 32 20.51 -1.56 7.18
CA ILE A 32 19.98 -0.38 7.86
C ILE A 32 20.04 -0.69 9.36
N THR A 33 20.94 0.00 10.05
CA THR A 33 21.27 -0.32 11.44
C THR A 33 20.49 0.62 12.33
N THR A 34 19.31 0.17 12.74
CA THR A 34 18.36 0.91 13.58
C THR A 34 19.00 1.27 14.92
N GLN A 35 19.46 2.52 15.05
CA GLN A 35 19.77 3.15 16.33
C GLN A 35 19.15 4.55 16.33
N ASN A 36 18.28 4.78 17.32
CA ASN A 36 17.45 5.97 17.56
C ASN A 36 16.51 6.34 16.40
N THR A 37 15.22 6.13 16.62
CA THR A 37 14.12 6.54 15.73
C THR A 37 13.88 8.05 15.80
N GLU A 38 14.79 8.84 15.22
CA GLU A 38 14.42 10.14 14.66
C GLU A 38 13.95 9.92 13.22
N VAL A 39 12.68 10.23 12.95
CA VAL A 39 12.12 10.18 11.59
C VAL A 39 12.85 11.22 10.73
N LYS A 40 13.69 10.75 9.79
CA LYS A 40 14.34 11.63 8.82
C LYS A 40 13.29 12.15 7.83
N SER A 41 13.05 13.46 7.84
CA SER A 41 12.20 14.15 6.87
C SER A 41 12.95 15.32 6.23
N LYS A 42 12.98 15.38 4.89
CA LYS A 42 13.62 16.46 4.12
C LYS A 42 12.55 17.45 3.66
N ILE A 43 12.23 18.41 4.53
CA ILE A 43 11.28 19.49 4.22
C ILE A 43 12.04 20.60 3.47
N ILE A 44 11.86 20.68 2.16
CA ILE A 44 12.37 21.80 1.34
C ILE A 44 11.38 22.95 1.41
N SER A 45 11.80 24.09 1.96
CA SER A 45 11.00 25.32 2.01
C SER A 45 11.02 26.05 0.65
N GLN A 46 10.24 25.56 -0.32
CA GLN A 46 9.95 26.25 -1.56
C GLN A 46 8.43 26.32 -1.80
N GLU A 47 7.82 27.40 -1.32
CA GLU A 47 6.47 27.83 -1.73
C GLU A 47 6.51 28.46 -3.14
N GLU A 48 6.90 27.67 -4.14
CA GLU A 48 6.50 27.94 -5.52
C GLU A 48 5.28 27.07 -5.86
N THR A 49 4.36 27.61 -6.66
CA THR A 49 2.95 27.16 -6.73
C THR A 49 2.75 25.86 -7.51
N ARG A 50 3.26 24.74 -6.98
CA ARG A 50 2.93 23.39 -7.45
C ARG A 50 1.52 23.02 -6.97
N PRO A 51 0.67 22.40 -7.80
CA PRO A 51 -0.62 21.89 -7.34
C PRO A 51 -0.38 20.80 -6.30
N GLN A 52 -1.10 20.83 -5.17
CA GLN A 52 -1.01 19.76 -4.18
C GLN A 52 -1.67 18.49 -4.73
N LEU A 53 -0.83 17.53 -5.12
CA LEU A 53 -1.25 16.15 -5.31
C LEU A 53 -1.84 15.59 -4.01
N LYS A 54 -2.83 14.70 -4.15
CA LYS A 54 -3.58 14.08 -3.04
C LYS A 54 -3.98 12.66 -3.45
N PRO A 55 -4.18 11.75 -2.48
CA PRO A 55 -4.74 10.43 -2.77
C PRO A 55 -6.11 10.55 -3.45
N LEU A 56 -6.41 9.65 -4.39
CA LEU A 56 -7.76 9.54 -4.97
C LEU A 56 -8.76 9.26 -3.84
N GLN A 57 -9.93 9.91 -3.84
CA GLN A 57 -10.98 9.57 -2.88
C GLN A 57 -11.86 8.45 -3.45
N VAL A 58 -11.99 7.36 -2.69
CA VAL A 58 -12.81 6.19 -3.02
C VAL A 58 -13.82 5.83 -1.91
N ALA A 59 -14.16 6.82 -1.09
CA ALA A 59 -15.17 6.72 -0.05
C ALA A 59 -15.71 8.11 0.30
N ASP A 60 -16.97 8.18 0.74
CA ASP A 60 -17.52 9.37 1.37
C ASP A 60 -17.30 9.29 2.89
N ILE A 61 -16.88 10.39 3.52
CA ILE A 61 -16.62 10.47 4.96
C ILE A 61 -17.64 11.41 5.63
N PHE A 62 -18.22 10.97 6.74
CA PHE A 62 -19.24 11.69 7.50
C PHE A 62 -18.81 11.83 8.95
N ASP A 63 -18.89 13.04 9.49
CA ASP A 63 -18.63 13.31 10.91
C ASP A 63 -19.74 12.75 11.80
N LEU A 64 -19.34 12.28 12.99
CA LEU A 64 -20.19 11.65 14.00
C LEU A 64 -19.91 12.24 15.38
N ASN A 65 -20.81 11.98 16.32
CA ASN A 65 -20.65 12.31 17.74
C ASN A 65 -21.27 11.20 18.59
N LEU A 66 -20.69 10.00 18.50
CA LEU A 66 -21.10 8.81 19.25
C LEU A 66 -20.04 8.47 20.30
N SER A 67 -20.47 8.02 21.48
CA SER A 67 -19.56 7.73 22.58
C SER A 67 -19.98 6.48 23.35
N ALA A 68 -19.07 5.52 23.49
CA ALA A 68 -19.28 4.33 24.33
C ALA A 68 -19.12 4.62 25.83
N LYS A 69 -18.61 5.80 26.19
CA LYS A 69 -18.16 6.21 27.53
C LYS A 69 -19.14 5.96 28.67
N GLU A 70 -20.33 6.52 28.59
CA GLU A 70 -21.33 6.37 29.67
C GLU A 70 -21.84 4.93 29.75
N SER A 71 -22.01 4.28 28.60
CA SER A 71 -22.37 2.87 28.50
C SER A 71 -21.32 1.94 29.11
N TYR A 72 -20.03 2.18 28.87
CA TYR A 72 -18.89 1.44 29.42
C TYR A 72 -18.65 1.69 30.92
N ARG A 73 -19.00 2.88 31.41
CA ARG A 73 -18.88 3.25 32.83
C ARG A 73 -20.02 2.73 33.69
N ASN A 74 -21.05 2.13 33.10
CA ASN A 74 -22.09 1.41 33.83
C ASN A 74 -21.56 0.11 34.43
N VAL A 75 -22.11 -0.25 35.59
CA VAL A 75 -21.72 -1.41 36.42
C VAL A 75 -22.29 -2.70 35.79
N LYS A 76 -21.67 -3.20 34.71
CA LYS A 76 -22.17 -4.31 33.87
C LYS A 76 -21.05 -5.21 33.33
N THR A 77 -21.42 -6.43 32.94
CA THR A 77 -20.57 -7.43 32.25
C THR A 77 -21.26 -7.95 31.00
N GLY A 78 -20.49 -8.50 30.06
CA GLY A 78 -20.96 -8.87 28.73
C GLY A 78 -20.97 -7.66 27.79
N LEU A 79 -21.90 -7.66 26.83
CA LEU A 79 -22.11 -6.53 25.93
C LEU A 79 -22.61 -5.30 26.71
N VAL A 80 -21.89 -4.19 26.63
CA VAL A 80 -22.24 -2.94 27.35
C VAL A 80 -22.56 -1.77 26.43
N TYR A 81 -22.08 -1.77 25.19
CA TYR A 81 -22.41 -0.81 24.14
C TYR A 81 -22.42 -1.52 22.78
N GLN A 82 -23.33 -1.14 21.90
CA GLN A 82 -23.43 -1.65 20.54
C GLN A 82 -24.04 -0.58 19.63
N GLU A 83 -23.49 -0.40 18.43
CA GLU A 83 -24.05 0.43 17.36
C GLU A 83 -23.92 -0.30 16.01
N GLN A 84 -24.66 0.16 15.00
CA GLN A 84 -24.61 -0.40 13.64
C GLN A 84 -24.45 0.71 12.60
N PHE A 85 -23.64 0.45 11.58
CA PHE A 85 -23.42 1.36 10.46
C PHE A 85 -23.72 0.60 9.17
N GLN A 86 -24.59 1.17 8.33
CA GLN A 86 -25.00 0.57 7.06
C GLN A 86 -25.21 1.67 6.01
N SER A 87 -24.75 1.42 4.79
CA SER A 87 -25.02 2.25 3.62
C SER A 87 -25.12 1.35 2.40
N GLU A 88 -26.35 1.09 1.94
CA GLU A 88 -26.68 0.05 0.95
C GLU A 88 -25.77 0.12 -0.30
N GLY A 89 -25.05 -0.96 -0.56
CA GLY A 89 -24.12 -1.04 -1.70
C GLY A 89 -22.77 -0.34 -1.51
N ALA A 90 -22.37 0.03 -0.28
CA ALA A 90 -20.98 0.39 0.00
C ALA A 90 -20.04 -0.82 -0.17
N GLY A 91 -18.85 -0.59 -0.71
CA GLY A 91 -17.82 -1.62 -0.90
C GLY A 91 -17.09 -2.02 0.38
N PHE A 92 -17.01 -1.09 1.34
CA PHE A 92 -16.41 -1.30 2.66
C PHE A 92 -16.89 -0.23 3.65
N ILE A 93 -16.67 -0.47 4.95
CA ILE A 93 -16.84 0.55 6.00
C ILE A 93 -15.57 0.66 6.85
N LYS A 94 -15.18 1.90 7.17
CA LYS A 94 -14.18 2.23 8.19
C LYS A 94 -14.74 3.23 9.20
N LEU A 95 -14.26 3.19 10.43
CA LEU A 95 -14.61 4.15 11.47
C LEU A 95 -13.36 4.88 11.95
N TYR A 96 -13.46 6.18 12.24
CA TYR A 96 -12.45 6.92 12.99
C TYR A 96 -12.82 6.91 14.47
N ILE A 97 -11.86 6.49 15.28
CA ILE A 97 -12.00 6.21 16.70
C ILE A 97 -11.07 7.16 17.46
N GLU A 98 -11.59 7.80 18.50
CA GLU A 98 -10.87 8.73 19.38
C GLU A 98 -10.99 8.31 20.84
N ASN A 99 -10.10 8.84 21.69
CA ASN A 99 -10.10 8.66 23.14
C ASN A 99 -10.13 7.19 23.61
N PHE A 100 -9.64 6.26 22.80
CA PHE A 100 -9.74 4.82 23.11
C PHE A 100 -8.91 4.44 24.33
N ASP A 101 -9.61 3.99 25.37
CA ASP A 101 -9.04 3.55 26.64
C ASP A 101 -10.00 2.55 27.29
N LEU A 102 -9.62 1.28 27.27
CA LEU A 102 -10.32 0.15 27.88
C LEU A 102 -9.45 -0.48 28.98
N LYS A 103 -10.12 -1.14 29.92
CA LYS A 103 -9.47 -1.95 30.96
C LYS A 103 -8.86 -3.22 30.34
N PRO A 104 -7.68 -3.69 30.82
CA PRO A 104 -7.14 -5.00 30.46
C PRO A 104 -8.17 -6.14 30.52
N GLY A 105 -8.32 -6.81 29.37
CA GLY A 105 -9.30 -7.89 29.15
C GLY A 105 -10.64 -7.45 28.54
N ASP A 106 -11.01 -6.17 28.59
CA ASP A 106 -12.20 -5.64 27.91
C ASP A 106 -11.83 -5.26 26.45
N TYR A 107 -12.78 -5.32 25.51
CA TYR A 107 -12.50 -5.17 24.08
C TYR A 107 -13.68 -4.65 23.26
N MET A 108 -13.36 -3.90 22.19
CA MET A 108 -14.27 -3.51 21.11
C MET A 108 -14.07 -4.44 19.91
N GLU A 109 -15.17 -4.95 19.36
CA GLU A 109 -15.22 -5.62 18.06
C GLU A 109 -15.86 -4.70 17.02
N VAL A 110 -15.36 -4.76 15.78
CA VAL A 110 -15.98 -4.18 14.59
C VAL A 110 -16.17 -5.33 13.60
N TYR A 111 -17.41 -5.71 13.33
CA TYR A 111 -17.78 -7.01 12.74
C TYR A 111 -18.80 -6.86 11.61
N ASN A 112 -18.62 -7.57 10.49
CA ASN A 112 -19.64 -7.69 9.44
C ASN A 112 -20.47 -8.98 9.63
N PRO A 113 -21.80 -8.90 9.84
CA PRO A 113 -22.66 -10.07 10.05
C PRO A 113 -22.87 -10.96 8.82
N ASN A 114 -22.54 -10.47 7.62
CA ASN A 114 -22.73 -11.16 6.35
C ASN A 114 -21.48 -11.92 5.89
N THR A 115 -20.27 -11.39 6.14
CA THR A 115 -19.00 -12.04 5.78
C THR A 115 -18.33 -12.77 6.94
N GLY A 116 -18.56 -12.33 8.18
CA GLY A 116 -17.84 -12.79 9.36
C GLY A 116 -16.50 -12.09 9.62
N ASP A 117 -16.13 -11.09 8.81
CA ASP A 117 -14.93 -10.28 9.02
C ASP A 117 -15.01 -9.55 10.37
N VAL A 118 -13.89 -9.51 11.10
CA VAL A 118 -13.82 -8.84 12.41
C VAL A 118 -12.45 -8.23 12.69
N PHE A 119 -12.43 -6.98 13.19
CA PHE A 119 -11.30 -6.39 13.88
C PHE A 119 -11.59 -6.23 15.37
N ILE A 120 -10.61 -6.53 16.22
CA ILE A 120 -10.72 -6.45 17.68
C ILE A 120 -9.69 -5.45 18.21
N TYR A 121 -10.14 -4.54 19.07
CA TYR A 121 -9.33 -3.50 19.71
C TYR A 121 -9.48 -3.60 21.23
N SER A 122 -8.39 -3.44 21.98
CA SER A 122 -8.38 -3.61 23.44
C SER A 122 -7.35 -2.68 24.09
N GLU A 123 -7.45 -2.51 25.40
CA GLU A 123 -6.52 -1.72 26.22
C GLU A 123 -6.36 -0.27 25.71
N LYS A 124 -5.30 0.02 24.94
CA LYS A 124 -5.02 1.37 24.41
C LYS A 124 -5.34 1.55 22.93
N GLY A 125 -5.99 0.59 22.28
CA GLY A 125 -6.57 0.74 20.95
C GLY A 125 -5.88 -0.10 19.89
N LYS A 126 -5.46 0.55 18.81
CA LYS A 126 -4.85 -0.10 17.63
C LYS A 126 -3.36 -0.35 17.88
N VAL A 127 -2.92 -1.59 17.69
CA VAL A 127 -1.49 -1.95 17.72
C VAL A 127 -0.82 -1.51 16.43
N VAL A 128 0.32 -0.84 16.56
CA VAL A 128 1.11 -0.24 15.48
C VAL A 128 2.62 -0.36 15.78
N GLY A 129 3.47 0.07 14.83
CA GLY A 129 4.92 -0.13 14.89
C GLY A 129 5.36 -1.48 14.28
N THR A 130 6.62 -1.86 14.49
CA THR A 130 7.15 -3.15 14.02
C THR A 130 6.79 -4.29 14.98
N LYS A 131 6.95 -5.54 14.53
CA LYS A 131 6.77 -6.73 15.36
C LYS A 131 7.72 -6.77 16.57
N GLU A 132 8.90 -6.18 16.42
CA GLU A 132 9.97 -6.13 17.42
C GLU A 132 9.77 -4.98 18.42
N ASN A 133 9.05 -3.92 18.03
CA ASN A 133 8.75 -2.76 18.88
C ASN A 133 7.29 -2.28 18.69
N PRO A 134 6.28 -3.10 19.05
CA PRO A 134 4.88 -2.74 18.91
C PRO A 134 4.45 -1.77 20.02
N TYR A 135 3.60 -0.82 19.68
CA TYR A 135 2.95 0.10 20.62
C TYR A 135 1.46 0.26 20.26
N MET A 136 0.68 0.95 21.11
CA MET A 136 -0.75 1.17 20.87
C MET A 136 -1.06 2.67 20.72
N ILE A 137 -2.06 2.98 19.90
CA ILE A 137 -2.59 4.33 19.71
C ILE A 137 -4.10 4.39 19.97
N SER A 138 -4.53 5.46 20.64
CA SER A 138 -5.92 5.71 21.06
C SER A 138 -6.76 6.50 20.04
N GLU A 139 -6.14 6.93 18.95
CA GLU A 139 -6.73 7.67 17.84
C GLU A 139 -6.37 6.96 16.54
N PHE A 140 -7.36 6.41 15.83
CA PHE A 140 -7.12 5.58 14.65
C PHE A 140 -8.35 5.38 13.75
N TRP A 141 -8.08 5.16 12.47
CA TRP A 141 -9.00 4.46 11.58
C TRP A 141 -8.94 2.95 11.85
N THR A 142 -10.12 2.32 11.94
CA THR A 142 -10.24 0.85 11.97
C THR A 142 -9.63 0.22 10.71
N GLY A 143 -9.35 -1.08 10.76
CA GLY A 143 -9.10 -1.83 9.54
C GLY A 143 -10.35 -1.83 8.64
N THR A 144 -10.14 -1.95 7.34
CA THR A 144 -11.22 -2.03 6.34
C THR A 144 -12.02 -3.33 6.48
N ILE A 145 -13.26 -3.22 6.92
CA ILE A 145 -14.25 -4.31 6.83
C ILE A 145 -14.96 -4.17 5.49
N MET A 146 -14.92 -5.23 4.67
CA MET A 146 -15.57 -5.25 3.35
C MET A 146 -17.08 -5.36 3.48
N GLY A 147 -17.81 -4.88 2.47
CA GLY A 147 -19.27 -4.88 2.43
C GLY A 147 -19.92 -3.64 3.05
N ASP A 148 -21.25 -3.66 3.13
CA ASP A 148 -22.09 -2.47 3.30
C ASP A 148 -22.72 -2.32 4.69
N HIS A 149 -22.46 -3.26 5.61
CA HIS A 149 -23.03 -3.31 6.97
C HIS A 149 -21.99 -3.78 7.99
N ILE A 150 -21.82 -3.02 9.07
CA ILE A 150 -21.00 -3.41 10.23
C ILE A 150 -21.74 -3.17 11.56
N ILE A 151 -21.35 -3.94 12.57
CA ILE A 151 -21.77 -3.82 13.96
C ILE A 151 -20.53 -3.54 14.81
N VAL A 152 -20.56 -2.45 15.60
CA VAL A 152 -19.56 -2.18 16.64
C VAL A 152 -20.11 -2.70 17.96
N SER A 153 -19.32 -3.47 18.70
CA SER A 153 -19.74 -4.05 20.00
C SER A 153 -18.63 -3.94 21.04
N LEU A 154 -18.94 -3.43 22.24
CA LEU A 154 -18.00 -3.32 23.36
C LEU A 154 -18.37 -4.31 24.47
N PHE A 155 -17.41 -5.15 24.86
CA PHE A 155 -17.58 -6.18 25.86
C PHE A 155 -16.75 -5.90 27.13
N SER A 156 -17.42 -5.82 28.27
CA SER A 156 -16.80 -5.74 29.60
C SER A 156 -16.75 -7.12 30.26
N LYS A 157 -15.58 -7.51 30.77
CA LYS A 157 -15.41 -8.68 31.64
C LYS A 157 -15.58 -8.34 33.13
N ASN A 158 -15.86 -7.08 33.47
CA ASN A 158 -15.77 -6.56 34.84
C ASN A 158 -17.00 -5.73 35.23
N ALA A 159 -17.75 -6.16 36.25
CA ALA A 159 -18.92 -5.42 36.72
C ALA A 159 -18.59 -4.08 37.40
N ASN A 160 -17.34 -3.87 37.83
CA ASN A 160 -16.96 -2.66 38.57
C ASN A 160 -16.97 -1.42 37.67
N LYS A 161 -17.42 -0.27 38.20
CA LYS A 161 -17.41 1.02 37.50
C LYS A 161 -16.01 1.30 36.92
N SER A 162 -15.92 1.42 35.60
CA SER A 162 -14.66 1.69 34.93
C SER A 162 -14.17 3.11 35.22
N GLY A 163 -12.88 3.25 35.53
CA GLY A 163 -12.19 4.54 35.55
C GLY A 163 -11.71 4.97 34.17
N HIS A 164 -11.63 4.02 33.23
CA HIS A 164 -11.19 4.25 31.86
C HIS A 164 -12.22 5.06 31.06
N TYR A 165 -11.85 5.52 29.88
CA TYR A 165 -12.73 6.36 29.06
C TYR A 165 -13.81 5.58 28.31
N GLY A 166 -13.48 4.45 27.69
CA GLY A 166 -14.27 3.86 26.62
C GLY A 166 -13.65 4.21 25.27
N PHE A 167 -14.44 4.77 24.35
CA PHE A 167 -13.99 5.40 23.12
C PHE A 167 -15.09 6.33 22.59
N ASP A 168 -14.72 7.23 21.70
CA ASP A 168 -15.63 8.01 20.86
C ASP A 168 -15.50 7.54 19.39
N ILE A 169 -16.61 7.54 18.65
CA ILE A 169 -16.63 7.33 17.20
C ILE A 169 -16.98 8.69 16.57
N THR A 170 -16.00 9.31 15.94
CA THR A 170 -16.09 10.71 15.47
C THR A 170 -16.19 10.84 13.96
N GLN A 171 -15.88 9.79 13.18
CA GLN A 171 -16.22 9.72 11.75
C GLN A 171 -16.58 8.30 11.30
N VAL A 172 -17.39 8.19 10.25
CA VAL A 172 -17.60 6.95 9.45
C VAL A 172 -17.23 7.23 8.00
N SER A 173 -16.60 6.25 7.36
CA SER A 173 -16.29 6.25 5.93
C SER A 173 -17.02 5.10 5.25
N TYR A 174 -17.79 5.41 4.21
CA TYR A 174 -18.48 4.44 3.37
C TYR A 174 -17.78 4.36 2.01
N GLY A 175 -17.08 3.25 1.78
CA GLY A 175 -16.32 2.98 0.57
C GLY A 175 -17.19 2.80 -0.66
N TYR A 176 -16.75 3.32 -1.80
CA TYR A 176 -17.38 3.03 -3.09
C TYR A 176 -17.23 1.56 -3.43
N SER A 177 -18.30 0.93 -3.93
CA SER A 177 -18.23 -0.46 -4.39
C SER A 177 -17.33 -0.61 -5.62
N VAL A 178 -16.96 -1.85 -5.93
CA VAL A 178 -16.29 -2.19 -7.19
C VAL A 178 -17.11 -1.67 -8.38
N GLU A 179 -18.40 -1.95 -8.41
CA GLU A 179 -19.31 -1.54 -9.48
C GLU A 179 -19.46 -0.01 -9.57
N MET A 180 -19.33 0.71 -8.45
CA MET A 180 -19.29 2.17 -8.45
C MET A 180 -17.97 2.69 -9.00
N ILE A 181 -16.83 2.13 -8.60
CA ILE A 181 -15.50 2.49 -9.08
C ILE A 181 -15.37 2.23 -10.59
N GLU A 182 -15.74 1.04 -11.06
CA GLU A 182 -15.73 0.68 -12.50
C GLU A 182 -16.70 1.58 -13.30
N ARG A 183 -17.84 1.96 -12.73
CA ARG A 183 -18.78 2.92 -13.35
C ARG A 183 -18.29 4.37 -13.34
N ILE A 184 -17.38 4.76 -12.45
CA ILE A 184 -16.75 6.08 -12.46
C ILE A 184 -15.65 6.10 -13.54
N ALA A 185 -14.80 5.08 -13.57
CA ALA A 185 -13.76 4.92 -14.59
C ALA A 185 -14.34 4.95 -16.02
N THR A 186 -15.36 4.14 -16.29
CA THR A 186 -16.01 4.06 -17.62
C THR A 186 -16.86 5.29 -18.00
N ARG A 187 -16.89 6.36 -17.18
CA ARG A 187 -17.69 7.58 -17.40
C ARG A 187 -16.89 8.83 -17.76
N SER A 188 -15.57 8.75 -17.84
CA SER A 188 -14.71 9.94 -18.02
C SER A 188 -14.11 10.12 -19.43
N PRO A 189 -14.89 10.62 -20.41
CA PRO A 189 -14.32 11.33 -21.57
C PRO A 189 -14.24 12.86 -21.39
N ASP A 190 -15.12 13.44 -20.56
CA ASP A 190 -15.54 14.86 -20.69
C ASP A 190 -15.48 15.69 -19.38
N ASP A 191 -14.54 15.43 -18.46
CA ASP A 191 -14.26 16.38 -17.35
C ASP A 191 -12.77 16.77 -17.28
N ASN A 192 -12.53 18.00 -16.84
CA ASN A 192 -11.33 18.80 -17.11
C ASN A 192 -10.15 18.47 -16.16
N THR A 193 -10.11 17.23 -15.66
CA THR A 193 -9.02 16.69 -14.85
C THR A 193 -7.86 16.27 -15.75
N ILE A 194 -6.64 16.72 -15.40
CA ILE A 194 -5.38 16.52 -16.13
C ILE A 194 -5.33 15.12 -16.79
N PHE A 195 -5.44 15.08 -18.13
CA PHE A 195 -5.43 13.86 -18.92
C PHE A 195 -4.21 13.01 -18.58
N SER A 196 -4.44 11.90 -17.89
CA SER A 196 -3.41 10.93 -17.47
C SER A 196 -3.49 9.63 -18.30
N ILE A 197 -4.56 9.48 -19.09
CA ILE A 197 -4.68 8.54 -20.21
C ILE A 197 -4.27 9.30 -21.48
N CYS A 198 -3.39 8.73 -22.28
CA CYS A 198 -2.72 9.36 -23.40
C CYS A 198 -3.08 8.66 -24.71
N GLY A 199 -4.29 8.96 -25.19
CA GLY A 199 -4.86 8.37 -26.40
C GLY A 199 -6.10 7.53 -26.08
N ALA A 200 -6.12 6.29 -26.55
CA ALA A 200 -6.99 5.24 -25.99
C ALA A 200 -6.57 4.86 -24.55
N ASP A 201 -7.37 4.02 -23.87
CA ASP A 201 -6.93 3.36 -22.65
C ASP A 201 -6.25 2.03 -23.02
N ASP A 202 -4.92 2.01 -22.88
CA ASP A 202 -4.00 0.91 -23.19
C ASP A 202 -3.64 0.06 -21.95
N LYS A 203 -4.32 0.27 -20.81
CA LYS A 203 -4.10 -0.52 -19.58
C LYS A 203 -4.81 -1.87 -19.65
N GLU A 204 -4.09 -2.92 -19.29
CA GLU A 204 -4.62 -4.28 -19.20
C GLU A 204 -4.69 -4.77 -17.75
N ALA A 205 -5.61 -5.69 -17.44
CA ALA A 205 -5.60 -6.38 -16.15
C ALA A 205 -4.29 -7.16 -15.98
N ILE A 206 -3.60 -7.02 -14.83
CA ILE A 206 -2.26 -7.61 -14.61
C ILE A 206 -2.19 -9.11 -14.95
N VAL A 207 -3.29 -9.84 -14.75
CA VAL A 207 -3.41 -11.29 -14.99
C VAL A 207 -3.38 -11.69 -16.47
N CYS A 208 -3.55 -10.75 -17.41
CA CYS A 208 -3.23 -10.97 -18.83
C CYS A 208 -1.73 -11.28 -19.06
N TYR A 209 -0.87 -10.90 -18.11
CA TYR A 209 0.58 -11.08 -18.14
C TYR A 209 1.08 -12.28 -17.31
N ASP A 210 0.19 -13.17 -16.84
CA ASP A 210 0.59 -14.35 -16.06
C ASP A 210 1.65 -15.21 -16.79
N GLY A 211 2.57 -15.80 -16.03
CA GLY A 211 3.76 -16.48 -16.54
C GLY A 211 4.90 -15.56 -17.00
N THR A 212 4.76 -14.23 -16.96
CA THR A 212 5.85 -13.28 -17.29
C THR A 212 6.56 -12.70 -16.06
N GLU A 213 7.78 -12.20 -16.24
CA GLU A 213 8.48 -11.41 -15.21
C GLU A 213 7.70 -10.14 -14.82
N MET A 214 6.96 -9.52 -15.74
CA MET A 214 6.17 -8.31 -15.46
C MET A 214 5.05 -8.59 -14.45
N TYR A 215 4.34 -9.73 -14.60
CA TYR A 215 3.38 -10.20 -13.60
C TYR A 215 4.06 -10.52 -12.27
N ARG A 216 5.16 -11.31 -12.30
CA ARG A 216 5.90 -11.72 -11.09
C ARG A 216 6.45 -10.52 -10.31
N LYS A 217 6.80 -9.42 -10.99
CA LYS A 217 7.21 -8.15 -10.40
C LYS A 217 6.01 -7.33 -9.93
N GLY A 218 4.92 -7.36 -10.68
CA GLY A 218 3.63 -6.77 -10.30
C GLY A 218 3.04 -7.36 -9.01
N GLU A 219 3.40 -8.58 -8.60
CA GLU A 219 2.95 -9.16 -7.32
C GLU A 219 3.41 -8.33 -6.11
N ALA A 220 4.62 -7.75 -6.17
CA ALA A 220 5.19 -6.90 -5.12
C ALA A 220 4.49 -5.54 -4.93
N VAL A 221 3.54 -5.19 -5.82
CA VAL A 221 2.71 -3.98 -5.75
C VAL A 221 1.47 -4.21 -4.88
N CYS A 222 1.05 -3.19 -4.14
CA CYS A 222 -0.16 -3.18 -3.32
C CYS A 222 -0.98 -1.90 -3.55
N ARG A 223 -2.29 -2.03 -3.30
CA ARG A 223 -3.23 -0.90 -3.20
C ARG A 223 -3.19 -0.38 -1.77
N LEU A 224 -3.07 0.92 -1.60
CA LEU A 224 -3.05 1.59 -0.32
C LEU A 224 -4.43 2.21 -0.06
N LEU A 225 -5.08 1.84 1.04
CA LEU A 225 -6.30 2.50 1.50
C LEU A 225 -5.98 3.31 2.77
N ILE A 226 -5.73 4.59 2.55
CA ILE A 226 -5.15 5.57 3.46
C ILE A 226 -6.26 6.29 4.21
N ASN A 227 -6.18 6.28 5.55
CA ASN A 227 -7.20 6.82 6.45
C ASN A 227 -8.58 6.17 6.16
N GLY A 228 -9.64 6.96 6.03
CA GLY A 228 -10.99 6.48 5.72
C GLY A 228 -11.22 6.12 4.26
N GLY A 229 -10.61 6.85 3.31
CA GLY A 229 -11.02 6.82 1.90
C GLY A 229 -10.00 7.28 0.86
N GLY A 230 -8.78 7.65 1.27
CA GLY A 230 -7.73 8.03 0.34
C GLY A 230 -7.07 6.80 -0.30
N LEU A 231 -6.70 6.89 -1.58
CA LEU A 231 -6.11 5.78 -2.33
C LEU A 231 -4.87 6.17 -3.11
N CYS A 232 -3.86 5.31 -3.01
CA CYS A 232 -2.64 5.31 -3.81
C CYS A 232 -2.18 3.88 -4.10
N THR A 233 -1.09 3.74 -4.84
CA THR A 233 -0.32 2.52 -5.05
C THR A 233 0.96 2.55 -4.19
N GLY A 234 1.45 1.39 -3.77
CA GLY A 234 2.76 1.24 -3.16
C GLY A 234 3.39 -0.11 -3.51
N TRP A 235 4.68 -0.30 -3.24
CA TRP A 235 5.40 -1.53 -3.63
C TRP A 235 6.53 -1.90 -2.68
N LEU A 236 6.80 -3.21 -2.56
CA LEU A 236 7.82 -3.74 -1.64
C LEU A 236 9.24 -3.40 -2.10
N LEU A 237 9.95 -2.60 -1.28
CA LEU A 237 11.32 -2.14 -1.51
C LEU A 237 12.32 -3.04 -0.79
N GLY A 238 12.99 -3.91 -1.54
CA GLY A 238 13.97 -4.85 -0.98
C GLY A 238 13.33 -5.91 -0.07
N CYS A 239 14.18 -6.71 0.59
CA CYS A 239 13.77 -7.92 1.32
C CYS A 239 13.30 -7.71 2.77
N GLU A 240 13.27 -6.47 3.28
CA GLU A 240 13.06 -6.17 4.72
C GLU A 240 11.61 -5.82 5.10
N GLY A 241 10.64 -5.98 4.20
CA GLY A 241 9.23 -5.65 4.44
C GLY A 241 8.90 -4.16 4.37
N ASN A 242 9.78 -3.37 3.76
CA ASN A 242 9.54 -1.94 3.48
C ASN A 242 8.62 -1.79 2.27
N VAL A 243 7.74 -0.79 2.29
CA VAL A 243 6.91 -0.35 1.15
C VAL A 243 7.32 1.07 0.79
N MET A 244 7.53 1.33 -0.50
CA MET A 244 7.66 2.68 -1.05
C MET A 244 6.34 3.15 -1.68
N THR A 245 6.02 4.43 -1.51
CA THR A 245 4.91 5.16 -2.17
C THR A 245 5.27 6.66 -2.23
N ASN A 246 4.38 7.55 -2.67
CA ASN A 246 4.64 9.01 -2.68
C ASN A 246 4.55 9.66 -1.29
N ASN A 247 5.20 10.82 -1.12
CA ASN A 247 5.00 11.67 0.06
C ASN A 247 3.57 12.20 0.12
N HIS A 248 3.00 12.60 -1.02
CA HIS A 248 1.60 13.05 -1.06
C HIS A 248 0.58 11.94 -0.75
N CYS A 249 1.00 10.67 -0.79
CA CYS A 249 0.20 9.52 -0.38
C CYS A 249 0.30 9.26 1.14
N ILE A 250 1.52 9.09 1.65
CA ILE A 250 1.79 8.91 3.08
C ILE A 250 2.81 9.95 3.51
N GLY A 251 2.34 11.15 3.88
CA GLY A 251 3.22 12.25 4.30
C GLY A 251 3.55 12.29 5.79
N THR A 252 2.91 11.45 6.61
CA THR A 252 3.03 11.48 8.07
C THR A 252 2.95 10.09 8.71
N ALA A 253 3.50 9.95 9.92
CA ALA A 253 3.35 8.75 10.73
C ALA A 253 1.87 8.46 11.12
N ALA A 254 1.02 9.50 11.21
CA ALA A 254 -0.41 9.32 11.46
C ALA A 254 -1.11 8.66 10.25
N ALA A 255 -0.74 9.01 9.02
CA ALA A 255 -1.23 8.33 7.82
C ALA A 255 -0.66 6.90 7.70
N ALA A 256 0.63 6.70 8.03
CA ALA A 256 1.26 5.38 8.03
C ALA A 256 0.60 4.40 9.02
N ASN A 257 0.21 4.87 10.20
CA ASN A 257 -0.54 4.10 11.19
C ASN A 257 -2.01 3.83 10.80
N ASN A 258 -2.51 4.49 9.76
CA ASN A 258 -3.91 4.42 9.31
C ASN A 258 -4.06 4.04 7.84
N THR A 259 -3.03 3.45 7.23
CA THR A 259 -3.08 2.90 5.87
C THR A 259 -3.22 1.38 5.92
N ASP A 260 -4.16 0.85 5.15
CA ASP A 260 -4.29 -0.58 4.90
C ASP A 260 -3.55 -0.96 3.61
N PHE A 261 -2.76 -2.02 3.67
CA PHE A 261 -1.86 -2.47 2.60
C PHE A 261 -2.44 -3.73 1.95
N MET A 262 -3.11 -3.54 0.81
CA MET A 262 -3.86 -4.58 0.11
C MET A 262 -3.04 -5.18 -1.03
N PHE A 263 -2.51 -6.38 -0.83
CA PHE A 263 -1.85 -7.17 -1.86
C PHE A 263 -2.88 -8.00 -2.63
N ASN A 264 -2.47 -8.61 -3.75
CA ASN A 264 -3.33 -9.48 -4.57
C ASN A 264 -4.68 -8.89 -5.03
N TYR A 265 -4.94 -7.58 -4.91
CA TYR A 265 -6.17 -6.93 -5.35
C TYR A 265 -6.28 -6.89 -6.89
N ARG A 266 -6.50 -8.04 -7.52
CA ARG A 266 -6.48 -8.27 -8.99
C ARG A 266 -7.62 -9.18 -9.43
N TYR A 267 -7.99 -9.08 -10.70
CA TYR A 267 -8.83 -10.09 -11.36
C TYR A 267 -8.12 -11.45 -11.41
N THR A 268 -8.87 -12.55 -11.38
CA THR A 268 -8.33 -13.92 -11.51
C THR A 268 -8.17 -14.37 -12.96
N THR A 269 -8.77 -13.67 -13.93
CA THR A 269 -8.73 -13.98 -15.37
C THR A 269 -8.60 -12.70 -16.19
N CYS A 270 -7.94 -12.78 -17.36
CA CYS A 270 -7.66 -11.62 -18.21
C CYS A 270 -8.91 -10.85 -18.68
N GLY A 271 -9.95 -11.55 -19.15
CA GLY A 271 -11.27 -10.95 -19.44
C GLY A 271 -12.11 -10.69 -18.18
N GLY A 272 -11.49 -10.12 -17.15
CA GLY A 272 -12.01 -10.05 -15.78
C GLY A 272 -13.33 -9.29 -15.64
N THR A 273 -14.30 -9.88 -14.95
CA THR A 273 -15.63 -9.27 -14.73
C THR A 273 -16.24 -9.52 -13.34
N VAL A 274 -15.82 -10.55 -12.60
CA VAL A 274 -16.37 -10.86 -11.25
C VAL A 274 -15.26 -11.30 -10.29
N ASP A 275 -14.62 -12.44 -10.59
CA ASP A 275 -13.69 -13.10 -9.66
C ASP A 275 -12.41 -12.30 -9.42
N ALA A 276 -12.04 -12.17 -8.14
CA ALA A 276 -10.88 -11.41 -7.69
C ALA A 276 -10.31 -11.95 -6.38
N THR A 277 -9.01 -11.74 -6.18
CA THR A 277 -8.32 -11.93 -4.90
C THR A 277 -8.13 -10.58 -4.19
N SER A 278 -7.87 -10.58 -2.88
CA SER A 278 -7.49 -9.40 -2.10
C SER A 278 -6.99 -9.81 -0.72
N ASP A 279 -5.74 -9.45 -0.38
CA ASP A 279 -5.12 -9.78 0.90
C ASP A 279 -4.77 -8.49 1.67
N ILE A 280 -5.49 -8.19 2.76
CA ILE A 280 -5.10 -7.10 3.68
C ILE A 280 -3.94 -7.61 4.55
N VAL A 281 -2.71 -7.25 4.17
CA VAL A 281 -1.48 -7.76 4.81
C VAL A 281 -1.13 -7.00 6.08
N ALA A 282 -1.49 -5.71 6.15
CA ALA A 282 -1.35 -4.87 7.33
C ALA A 282 -2.38 -3.73 7.31
N THR A 283 -2.76 -3.23 8.49
CA THR A 283 -3.64 -2.04 8.67
C THR A 283 -2.91 -0.83 9.24
N SER A 284 -1.58 -0.87 9.25
CA SER A 284 -0.67 0.12 9.80
C SER A 284 0.77 -0.19 9.38
N SER A 285 1.66 0.80 9.45
CA SER A 285 3.08 0.67 9.14
C SER A 285 3.92 1.69 9.92
N THR A 286 5.16 1.34 10.26
CA THR A 286 6.15 2.28 10.83
C THR A 286 6.60 3.26 9.75
N PHE A 287 6.72 4.55 10.10
CA PHE A 287 7.10 5.60 9.15
C PHE A 287 8.61 5.85 9.22
N GLU A 288 9.36 5.39 8.21
CA GLU A 288 10.82 5.34 8.23
C GLU A 288 11.47 6.61 7.66
N TYR A 289 10.99 7.06 6.49
CA TYR A 289 11.61 8.15 5.72
C TYR A 289 10.59 8.86 4.84
N THR A 290 10.75 10.18 4.64
CA THR A 290 10.01 10.90 3.59
C THR A 290 10.78 12.09 2.98
N ASP A 291 10.58 12.28 1.68
CA ASP A 291 11.08 13.38 0.87
C ASP A 291 9.91 14.08 0.16
N ALA A 292 9.66 15.34 0.50
CA ALA A 292 8.60 16.13 -0.13
C ALA A 292 9.07 16.84 -1.43
N GLY A 293 10.38 16.87 -1.70
CA GLY A 293 10.92 17.42 -2.95
C GLY A 293 10.91 16.39 -4.07
N ASP A 294 11.34 15.18 -3.74
CA ASP A 294 11.44 14.04 -4.67
C ASP A 294 10.14 13.20 -4.69
N ASP A 295 9.17 13.57 -3.84
CA ASP A 295 7.84 12.96 -3.64
C ASP A 295 7.84 11.45 -3.39
N PHE A 296 8.58 11.00 -2.37
CA PHE A 296 8.56 9.59 -1.93
C PHE A 296 8.55 9.43 -0.41
N THR A 297 7.96 8.33 0.04
CA THR A 297 7.94 7.86 1.43
C THR A 297 8.32 6.39 1.47
N ILE A 298 9.04 5.99 2.52
CA ILE A 298 9.25 4.60 2.90
C ILE A 298 8.58 4.34 4.25
N VAL A 299 7.81 3.26 4.31
CA VAL A 299 7.24 2.72 5.55
C VAL A 299 7.61 1.25 5.72
N GLN A 300 7.75 0.76 6.95
CA GLN A 300 7.96 -0.67 7.23
C GLN A 300 6.67 -1.33 7.72
N LEU A 301 6.32 -2.47 7.13
CA LEU A 301 5.14 -3.24 7.54
C LEU A 301 5.42 -4.02 8.84
N PRO A 302 4.41 -4.21 9.73
CA PRO A 302 4.54 -5.01 10.96
C PRO A 302 4.80 -6.50 10.68
N VAL A 303 4.53 -6.97 9.45
CA VAL A 303 4.91 -8.29 8.95
C VAL A 303 5.66 -8.11 7.63
N ASN A 304 6.77 -8.81 7.46
CA ASN A 304 7.51 -8.81 6.19
C ASN A 304 6.89 -9.84 5.23
N PRO A 305 6.26 -9.44 4.11
CA PRO A 305 5.51 -10.35 3.25
C PRO A 305 6.27 -10.67 1.95
N THR A 306 7.55 -10.28 1.84
CA THR A 306 8.37 -10.42 0.63
C THR A 306 8.63 -11.88 0.23
N ALA A 307 8.46 -12.83 1.16
CA ALA A 307 8.48 -14.27 0.86
C ALA A 307 7.26 -14.74 0.06
N THR A 308 6.15 -13.99 0.08
CA THR A 308 4.92 -14.28 -0.68
C THR A 308 4.87 -13.49 -1.98
N TYR A 309 5.12 -12.18 -1.92
CA TYR A 309 4.92 -11.26 -3.05
C TYR A 309 6.22 -10.85 -3.78
N GLY A 310 7.36 -11.37 -3.34
CA GLY A 310 8.66 -10.89 -3.81
C GLY A 310 8.96 -9.47 -3.35
N TYR A 311 9.84 -8.79 -4.09
CA TYR A 311 10.18 -7.38 -3.89
C TYR A 311 10.79 -6.78 -5.15
N LEU A 312 10.81 -5.45 -5.22
CA LEU A 312 11.45 -4.66 -6.26
C LEU A 312 12.75 -4.03 -5.76
N SER A 313 13.53 -3.43 -6.66
CA SER A 313 14.79 -2.77 -6.35
C SER A 313 15.01 -1.60 -7.30
N LEU A 314 15.55 -0.51 -6.77
CA LEU A 314 15.88 0.70 -7.52
C LEU A 314 17.03 0.44 -8.50
N ALA A 315 16.96 1.04 -9.69
CA ALA A 315 18.05 1.02 -10.65
C ALA A 315 19.20 1.92 -10.19
N SER A 316 20.42 1.37 -10.08
CA SER A 316 21.62 2.15 -9.73
C SER A 316 22.18 2.98 -10.89
N VAL A 317 21.53 2.94 -12.04
CA VAL A 317 21.81 3.73 -13.24
C VAL A 317 20.48 4.30 -13.69
N GLY A 318 20.41 5.63 -13.79
CA GLY A 318 19.20 6.35 -14.22
C GLY A 318 18.78 5.97 -15.64
N ALA A 319 17.53 6.30 -15.97
CA ALA A 319 16.94 5.92 -17.25
C ALA A 319 17.53 6.69 -18.45
N SER A 320 17.37 6.13 -19.64
CA SER A 320 17.65 6.79 -20.92
C SER A 320 16.39 6.89 -21.78
N VAL A 321 16.28 7.95 -22.59
CA VAL A 321 15.19 8.10 -23.56
C VAL A 321 15.19 6.92 -24.54
N GLY A 322 14.01 6.36 -24.81
CA GLY A 322 13.84 5.15 -25.60
C GLY A 322 14.07 3.83 -24.83
N GLU A 323 14.31 3.85 -23.52
CA GLU A 323 14.22 2.61 -22.72
C GLU A 323 12.75 2.20 -22.57
N ARG A 324 12.42 0.98 -23.01
CA ARG A 324 11.11 0.36 -22.80
C ARG A 324 10.82 0.13 -21.31
N ILE A 325 9.60 0.44 -20.89
CA ILE A 325 9.14 0.40 -19.50
C ILE A 325 7.81 -0.36 -19.36
N TYR A 326 7.39 -0.57 -18.11
CA TYR A 326 6.03 -0.94 -17.75
C TYR A 326 5.68 -0.42 -16.35
N ILE A 327 4.39 -0.23 -16.08
CA ILE A 327 3.89 0.31 -14.79
C ILE A 327 2.73 -0.58 -14.28
N PRO A 328 2.95 -1.43 -13.27
CA PRO A 328 1.89 -2.15 -12.56
C PRO A 328 1.30 -1.27 -11.43
N GLN A 329 0.00 -1.07 -11.43
CA GLN A 329 -0.67 0.07 -10.77
C GLN A 329 -2.11 -0.22 -10.30
N HIS A 330 -2.68 0.69 -9.49
CA HIS A 330 -4.10 0.70 -9.09
C HIS A 330 -4.84 1.98 -9.57
N PRO A 331 -5.06 2.12 -10.90
CA PRO A 331 -5.66 3.29 -11.52
C PRO A 331 -7.16 3.39 -11.21
N GLY A 332 -7.68 4.61 -11.02
CA GLY A 332 -9.08 4.85 -10.66
C GLY A 332 -9.51 4.21 -9.34
N GLY A 333 -8.58 3.66 -8.56
CA GLY A 333 -8.87 2.80 -7.41
C GLY A 333 -9.30 1.37 -7.72
N ARG A 334 -9.26 0.97 -9.01
CA ARG A 334 -9.61 -0.35 -9.53
C ARG A 334 -8.66 -1.46 -9.07
N ARG A 335 -8.95 -2.67 -9.54
CA ARG A 335 -8.08 -3.84 -9.44
C ARG A 335 -6.76 -3.60 -10.19
N LYS A 336 -5.74 -4.41 -9.89
CA LYS A 336 -4.38 -4.21 -10.40
C LYS A 336 -4.34 -4.33 -11.93
N GLU A 337 -3.93 -3.24 -12.55
CA GLU A 337 -3.73 -3.12 -13.99
C GLU A 337 -2.24 -2.86 -14.28
N ILE A 338 -1.87 -2.95 -15.55
CA ILE A 338 -0.51 -2.71 -16.02
C ILE A 338 -0.54 -1.94 -17.35
N ALA A 339 0.26 -0.87 -17.42
CA ALA A 339 0.58 -0.21 -18.68
C ALA A 339 1.87 -0.84 -19.25
N VAL A 340 1.83 -1.28 -20.52
CA VAL A 340 2.95 -1.95 -21.24
C VAL A 340 3.03 -1.49 -22.70
N VAL A 341 1.88 -1.26 -23.33
CA VAL A 341 1.73 -0.64 -24.65
C VAL A 341 1.26 0.82 -24.51
N THR A 342 1.29 1.56 -25.61
CA THR A 342 0.70 2.91 -25.73
C THR A 342 0.47 3.23 -27.21
N ASP A 343 -0.61 3.92 -27.55
CA ASP A 343 -0.80 4.51 -28.89
C ASP A 343 0.04 5.79 -29.12
N THR A 344 0.56 6.41 -28.04
CA THR A 344 1.15 7.74 -28.04
C THR A 344 2.67 7.71 -27.79
N ASP A 345 3.44 7.94 -28.85
CA ASP A 345 4.92 7.83 -28.91
C ASP A 345 5.51 6.47 -28.43
N PRO A 346 4.97 5.31 -28.88
CA PRO A 346 5.53 4.00 -28.55
C PRO A 346 6.88 3.71 -29.23
N ASP A 347 7.56 2.66 -28.75
CA ASP A 347 8.65 2.03 -29.48
C ASP A 347 8.18 1.38 -30.79
N ALA A 348 9.12 0.90 -31.62
CA ALA A 348 8.82 0.29 -32.92
C ALA A 348 8.01 -1.03 -32.85
N GLY A 349 7.71 -1.55 -31.65
CA GLY A 349 6.84 -2.69 -31.41
C GLY A 349 5.49 -2.33 -30.77
N GLY A 350 5.20 -1.05 -30.54
CA GLY A 350 3.97 -0.58 -29.86
C GLY A 350 4.09 -0.50 -28.34
N PHE A 351 5.30 -0.63 -27.77
CA PHE A 351 5.49 -0.67 -26.32
C PHE A 351 5.83 0.71 -25.74
N ALA A 352 5.40 0.94 -24.50
CA ALA A 352 5.66 2.21 -23.82
C ALA A 352 7.13 2.37 -23.43
N GLN A 353 7.64 3.58 -23.59
CA GLN A 353 9.05 3.93 -23.45
C GLN A 353 9.24 5.25 -22.67
N VAL A 354 10.46 5.46 -22.17
CA VAL A 354 10.87 6.75 -21.59
C VAL A 354 10.96 7.81 -22.69
N ALA A 355 10.04 8.77 -22.67
CA ALA A 355 10.00 9.91 -23.59
C ALA A 355 10.92 11.07 -23.12
N ASN A 356 11.17 11.19 -21.81
CA ASN A 356 12.10 12.18 -21.25
C ASN A 356 12.87 11.61 -20.06
N ALA A 357 14.17 11.94 -19.96
CA ALA A 357 15.02 11.56 -18.83
C ALA A 357 15.91 12.73 -18.39
N GLY A 358 15.90 13.03 -17.10
CA GLY A 358 16.68 14.08 -16.42
C GLY A 358 16.47 14.01 -14.91
N GLY A 359 16.36 15.16 -14.23
CA GLY A 359 15.86 15.24 -12.84
C GLY A 359 14.34 15.05 -12.70
N THR A 360 13.72 14.51 -13.74
CA THR A 360 12.37 13.91 -13.79
C THR A 360 12.43 12.81 -14.85
N ILE A 361 11.45 11.90 -14.87
CA ILE A 361 11.25 10.95 -15.98
C ILE A 361 9.85 11.17 -16.55
N GLY A 362 9.74 11.25 -17.87
CA GLY A 362 8.48 11.40 -18.60
C GLY A 362 8.21 10.23 -19.54
N TYR A 363 6.95 9.86 -19.68
CA TYR A 363 6.47 8.72 -20.49
C TYR A 363 4.98 8.86 -20.81
N ASN A 364 4.47 8.11 -21.79
CA ASN A 364 3.05 8.10 -22.15
C ASN A 364 2.35 6.78 -21.78
N CYS A 365 2.92 5.99 -20.85
CA CYS A 365 2.16 4.96 -20.16
C CYS A 365 0.93 5.60 -19.51
N ASP A 366 -0.26 5.07 -19.77
CA ASP A 366 -1.48 5.51 -19.10
C ASP A 366 -1.41 5.32 -17.59
N THR A 367 -1.92 6.30 -16.86
CA THR A 367 -2.21 6.23 -15.43
C THR A 367 -3.51 6.98 -15.12
N GLU A 368 -4.01 6.84 -13.90
CA GLU A 368 -5.14 7.63 -13.38
C GLU A 368 -4.88 8.02 -11.90
N GLY A 369 -5.78 8.80 -11.30
CA GLY A 369 -5.80 8.98 -9.84
C GLY A 369 -5.72 7.63 -9.10
N GLY A 370 -4.91 7.56 -8.04
CA GLY A 370 -4.62 6.31 -7.33
C GLY A 370 -3.41 5.53 -7.85
N SER A 371 -2.95 5.83 -9.07
CA SER A 371 -1.69 5.30 -9.61
C SER A 371 -0.45 5.96 -8.99
N SER A 372 -0.62 7.08 -8.28
CA SER A 372 0.39 7.69 -7.42
C SER A 372 1.10 6.64 -6.57
N GLY A 373 2.43 6.63 -6.61
CA GLY A 373 3.28 5.70 -5.89
C GLY A 373 3.62 4.42 -6.65
N SER A 374 3.09 4.22 -7.86
CA SER A 374 3.39 3.04 -8.69
C SER A 374 4.86 3.02 -9.12
N PRO A 375 5.50 1.84 -9.16
CA PRO A 375 6.87 1.70 -9.65
C PRO A 375 6.91 1.80 -11.18
N VAL A 376 7.78 2.66 -11.72
CA VAL A 376 8.11 2.66 -13.15
C VAL A 376 9.26 1.69 -13.36
N LEU A 377 9.00 0.53 -13.97
CA LEU A 377 10.00 -0.52 -14.17
C LEU A 377 10.58 -0.49 -15.58
N ARG A 378 11.91 -0.57 -15.69
CA ARG A 378 12.59 -0.82 -16.96
C ARG A 378 12.41 -2.29 -17.36
N TYR A 379 12.03 -2.53 -18.61
CA TYR A 379 11.68 -3.86 -19.13
C TYR A 379 12.85 -4.85 -19.10
N ASN A 380 14.07 -4.40 -19.43
CA ASN A 380 15.23 -5.27 -19.66
C ASN A 380 15.78 -5.94 -18.38
N ASP A 381 15.75 -5.25 -17.23
CA ASP A 381 16.31 -5.71 -15.96
C ASP A 381 15.27 -5.78 -14.83
N ASN A 382 14.07 -5.25 -15.06
CA ASN A 382 12.97 -5.21 -14.10
C ASN A 382 13.37 -4.52 -12.79
N LEU A 383 14.17 -3.45 -12.92
CA LEU A 383 14.51 -2.51 -11.85
C LEU A 383 13.63 -1.26 -11.95
N VAL A 384 13.33 -0.65 -10.81
CA VAL A 384 12.51 0.56 -10.72
C VAL A 384 13.39 1.76 -11.05
N ILE A 385 13.04 2.51 -12.10
CA ILE A 385 13.78 3.70 -12.55
C ILE A 385 13.25 5.01 -11.94
N SER A 386 11.97 5.07 -11.57
CA SER A 386 11.34 6.16 -10.82
C SER A 386 9.99 5.73 -10.21
N ILE A 387 9.36 6.64 -9.47
CA ILE A 387 8.02 6.46 -8.89
C ILE A 387 7.01 7.39 -9.57
N HIS A 388 5.89 6.86 -10.07
CA HIS A 388 4.86 7.70 -10.68
C HIS A 388 4.25 8.64 -9.63
N CYS A 389 4.04 9.92 -9.99
CA CYS A 389 3.32 10.88 -9.14
C CYS A 389 2.47 11.89 -9.92
N HIS A 390 2.85 12.27 -11.14
CA HIS A 390 2.15 13.30 -11.91
C HIS A 390 1.43 12.72 -13.12
N GLY A 391 0.10 12.85 -13.09
CA GLY A 391 -0.77 12.72 -14.25
C GLY A 391 -0.46 13.77 -15.33
N GLY A 392 -0.60 13.40 -16.60
CA GLY A 392 -0.40 14.27 -17.76
C GLY A 392 -0.15 13.47 -19.03
N CYS A 393 -0.07 14.16 -20.17
CA CYS A 393 0.47 13.58 -21.41
C CYS A 393 1.56 14.51 -21.95
N PRO A 394 2.85 14.23 -21.68
CA PRO A 394 3.37 13.02 -21.00
C PRO A 394 3.07 12.98 -19.49
N ASN A 395 2.89 11.76 -18.98
CA ASN A 395 2.89 11.44 -17.55
C ASN A 395 4.32 11.59 -17.01
N SER A 396 4.47 11.83 -15.70
CA SER A 396 5.82 12.03 -15.14
C SER A 396 6.02 11.63 -13.67
N SER A 397 7.30 11.49 -13.32
CA SER A 397 7.82 11.25 -11.98
C SER A 397 8.83 12.33 -11.59
N PHE A 398 8.76 12.84 -10.36
CA PHE A 398 9.81 13.66 -9.76
C PHE A 398 11.01 12.78 -9.39
N GLY A 399 10.95 12.06 -8.27
CA GLY A 399 12.07 11.24 -7.81
C GLY A 399 12.53 10.20 -8.83
N THR A 400 13.79 10.31 -9.28
CA THR A 400 14.48 9.23 -9.99
C THR A 400 15.04 8.21 -8.99
N SER A 401 15.23 6.98 -9.45
CA SER A 401 15.93 5.92 -8.69
C SER A 401 17.33 6.34 -8.23
N THR A 402 18.04 7.13 -9.03
CA THR A 402 19.36 7.67 -8.70
C THR A 402 19.33 8.69 -7.57
N GLU A 403 18.33 9.57 -7.53
CA GLU A 403 18.16 10.55 -6.44
C GLU A 403 17.70 9.86 -5.16
N MET A 404 16.74 8.92 -5.25
CA MET A 404 16.35 8.08 -4.10
C MET A 404 17.54 7.33 -3.51
N ILE A 405 18.39 6.69 -4.34
CA ILE A 405 19.59 5.99 -3.86
C ILE A 405 20.55 6.97 -3.18
N ALA A 406 20.78 8.15 -3.75
CA ALA A 406 21.66 9.16 -3.14
C ALA A 406 21.11 9.63 -1.77
N THR A 407 19.82 9.97 -1.70
CA THR A 407 19.12 10.40 -0.48
C THR A 407 19.09 9.31 0.60
N LEU A 408 18.96 8.03 0.22
CA LEU A 408 18.93 6.88 1.14
C LEU A 408 20.32 6.36 1.55
N THR A 409 21.40 6.88 0.96
CA THR A 409 22.78 6.50 1.30
C THR A 409 23.60 7.61 1.96
N ALA A 410 22.95 8.74 2.28
CA ALA A 410 23.49 9.89 3.03
C ALA A 410 23.20 9.84 4.56
#